data_AF-A0A2C9JN50-F1
#
_entry.id   AF-A0A2C9JN50-F1
#
_cell.length_a   1.000
_cell.length_b   1.000
_cell.length_c   1.000
_cell.angle_alpha   90.00
_cell.angle_beta   90.00
_cell.angle_gamma   90.00
#
_symmetry.space_group_name_H-M   'P 1'
#
loop_
_entity.id
_entity.type
_entity.pdbx_description
1 polymer ?
#
loop_
_entity_poly.entity_id
_entity_poly.type
_entity_poly.pdbx_seq_one_letter_code
_entity_poly.pdbx_strand_id
1 'polypeptide(L)'
;MFASASVIYVVTVELLALLLHLYQQIKTVVAVTLYTSTFVPTNFMPTTFTDKHYLATLIIGVVKWSMIVSVSMACVTSFINILFMLSSFRTNLYALYRGDSSQIPPPSAQNAASLCVGSIKYAGFQVAYIFWAYIISMCLYLVICFFLSAIILSLLHGYSDWLLHVVSQIWPSVLSALAIMVLQMVLAKCIFLQGDGRHLRLDNRRFFFIFTYFMFFFNIFLGLFSCLLRILKAMVIGVMFLARLDCSTLPRRFEFFDPGFAAYQGYIHLEVAHTHPVVNVFIRLLAALSRSRSLSHTDLNTEDLKIPIYSHHKVLPTNVSARFHWHVLYTLLHNPTIRIYRKGFIQAMKKARLEGLKVPISDQPITEFDLVKLQAQKERLKEYETLKSKSAQYNLLKGATDLTVGISGVQQKVEVKVQGKKKEKHRKRRFLLFRRYKKQHAESSLIHSLSVDERDNEGKSLQEENIETVKPDSDAQGNLGTQIQKLETVVRLNDDTSATNI
;
A
#
# COMPACT_ATOMS: atom_id res chain seq x y z
N MET A 1 10.16 -15.50 -11.11
CA MET A 1 11.60 -15.30 -10.84
C MET A 1 12.50 -16.07 -11.78
N PHE A 2 12.44 -17.41 -11.86
CA PHE A 2 13.25 -18.17 -12.84
C PHE A 2 13.05 -17.67 -14.28
N ALA A 3 11.80 -17.57 -14.74
CA ALA A 3 11.49 -17.02 -16.07
C ALA A 3 12.09 -15.61 -16.30
N SER A 4 12.05 -14.75 -15.28
CA SER A 4 12.64 -13.40 -15.34
C SER A 4 14.16 -13.46 -15.51
N ALA A 5 14.85 -14.34 -14.79
CA ALA A 5 16.29 -14.54 -14.92
C ALA A 5 16.66 -15.09 -16.31
N SER A 6 15.89 -16.05 -16.84
CA SER A 6 16.06 -16.57 -18.19
C SER A 6 15.88 -15.49 -19.25
N VAL A 7 14.87 -14.63 -19.10
CA VAL A 7 14.64 -13.50 -20.03
C VAL A 7 15.82 -12.52 -19.98
N ILE A 8 16.30 -12.13 -18.79
CA ILE A 8 17.49 -11.26 -18.70
C ILE A 8 18.68 -11.92 -19.37
N TYR A 9 18.94 -13.20 -19.09
CA TYR A 9 20.06 -13.93 -19.69
C TYR A 9 20.00 -13.90 -21.22
N VAL A 10 18.87 -14.33 -21.80
CA VAL A 10 18.69 -14.33 -23.26
C VAL A 10 18.87 -12.92 -23.83
N VAL A 11 18.20 -11.92 -23.24
CA VAL A 11 18.28 -10.52 -23.70
C VAL A 11 19.71 -9.98 -23.58
N THR A 12 20.44 -10.30 -22.51
CA THR A 12 21.82 -9.84 -22.34
C THR A 12 22.75 -10.42 -23.41
N VAL A 13 22.62 -11.72 -23.71
CA VAL A 13 23.45 -12.41 -24.72
C VAL A 13 23.14 -11.88 -26.11
N GLU A 14 21.85 -11.82 -26.48
CA GLU A 14 21.41 -11.32 -27.79
C GLU A 14 21.79 -9.85 -27.97
N LEU A 15 21.54 -9.01 -26.96
CA LEU A 15 21.91 -7.59 -27.02
C LEU A 15 23.42 -7.42 -27.14
N LEU A 16 24.22 -8.16 -26.36
CA LEU A 16 25.67 -8.10 -26.44
C LEU A 16 26.18 -8.52 -27.84
N ALA A 17 25.62 -9.58 -28.42
CA ALA A 17 25.97 -10.03 -29.77
C ALA A 17 25.64 -8.97 -30.84
N LEU A 18 24.43 -8.41 -30.80
CA LEU A 18 24.02 -7.33 -31.71
C LEU A 18 24.90 -6.08 -31.58
N LEU A 19 25.20 -5.70 -30.34
CA LEU A 19 26.01 -4.53 -30.04
C LEU A 19 27.48 -4.71 -30.47
N LEU A 20 28.04 -5.91 -30.31
CA LEU A 20 29.36 -6.25 -30.83
C LEU A 20 29.40 -6.29 -32.36
N HIS A 21 28.34 -6.79 -33.00
CA HIS A 21 28.22 -6.76 -34.46
C HIS A 21 28.15 -5.33 -34.98
N LEU A 22 27.30 -4.48 -34.38
CA LEU A 22 27.21 -3.06 -34.71
C LEU A 22 28.56 -2.34 -34.51
N TYR A 23 29.26 -2.65 -33.42
CA TYR A 23 30.61 -2.12 -33.17
C TYR A 23 31.60 -2.51 -34.29
N GLN A 24 31.56 -3.76 -34.75
CA GLN A 24 32.41 -4.21 -35.85
C GLN A 24 32.12 -3.43 -37.14
N GLN A 25 30.85 -3.23 -37.49
CA GLN A 25 30.45 -2.43 -38.66
C GLN A 25 30.89 -0.96 -38.55
N ILE A 26 30.73 -0.34 -37.37
CA ILE A 26 31.19 1.04 -37.15
C ILE A 26 32.71 1.11 -37.32
N LYS A 27 33.45 0.13 -36.76
CA LYS A 27 34.91 0.08 -36.88
C LYS A 27 35.37 -0.04 -38.33
N THR A 28 34.72 -0.89 -39.14
CA THR A 28 35.08 -1.05 -40.57
C THR A 28 34.78 0.21 -41.36
N VAL A 29 33.61 0.82 -41.17
CA VAL A 29 33.23 2.08 -41.85
C VAL A 29 34.22 3.19 -41.51
N VAL A 30 34.54 3.40 -40.23
CA VAL A 30 35.49 4.45 -39.82
C VAL A 30 36.90 4.18 -40.39
N ALA A 31 37.34 2.92 -40.41
CA ALA A 31 38.63 2.56 -41.01
C ALA A 31 38.68 2.87 -42.53
N VAL A 32 37.60 2.58 -43.27
CA VAL A 32 37.48 2.90 -44.70
C VAL A 32 37.44 4.41 -44.93
N THR A 33 36.64 5.16 -44.15
CA THR A 33 36.57 6.62 -44.26
C THR A 33 37.94 7.27 -43.99
N LEU A 34 38.65 6.80 -42.96
CA LEU A 34 40.00 7.28 -42.67
C LEU A 34 40.96 6.98 -43.83
N TYR A 35 40.93 5.77 -44.40
CA TYR A 35 41.75 5.38 -45.55
C TYR A 35 41.44 6.20 -46.81
N THR A 36 40.16 6.44 -47.12
CA THR A 36 39.78 7.28 -48.29
C THR A 36 40.18 8.74 -48.12
N SER A 37 40.17 9.26 -46.88
CA SER A 37 40.60 10.63 -46.57
C SER A 37 42.11 10.84 -46.74
N THR A 38 42.91 9.76 -46.77
CA THR A 38 44.36 9.84 -47.00
C THR A 38 44.71 9.99 -48.49
N PHE A 39 43.77 9.76 -49.40
CA PHE A 39 44.01 9.75 -50.85
C PHE A 39 43.82 11.12 -51.52
N VAL A 40 43.38 12.15 -50.78
CA VAL A 40 43.32 13.53 -51.27
C VAL A 40 44.70 14.18 -51.07
N PRO A 41 45.47 14.47 -52.13
CA PRO A 41 46.83 14.98 -52.00
C PRO A 41 46.77 16.46 -51.61
N THR A 42 46.81 16.75 -50.31
CA THR A 42 47.07 18.10 -49.81
C THR A 42 48.49 18.13 -49.27
N ASN A 43 49.35 18.93 -49.91
CA ASN A 43 50.79 19.03 -49.67
C ASN A 43 51.16 19.72 -48.34
N PHE A 44 50.35 19.58 -47.28
CA PHE A 44 50.59 20.30 -46.03
C PHE A 44 50.34 19.44 -44.77
N MET A 45 51.45 19.13 -44.08
CA MET A 45 51.61 18.71 -42.69
C MET A 45 51.31 17.25 -42.28
N PRO A 46 52.35 16.42 -41.98
CA PRO A 46 52.19 15.05 -41.47
C PRO A 46 51.80 14.94 -39.99
N THR A 47 51.94 16.01 -39.19
CA THR A 47 51.65 15.99 -37.74
C THR A 47 50.16 15.90 -37.43
N THR A 48 49.32 16.62 -38.19
CA THR A 48 47.85 16.62 -37.99
C THR A 48 47.17 15.29 -38.38
N PHE A 49 47.89 14.42 -39.08
CA PHE A 49 47.40 13.16 -39.63
C PHE A 49 47.50 12.01 -38.62
N THR A 50 48.65 11.85 -37.97
CA THR A 50 48.86 10.88 -36.88
C THR A 50 47.89 11.12 -35.73
N ASP A 51 47.58 12.38 -35.43
CA ASP A 51 46.69 12.76 -34.33
C ASP A 51 45.23 12.36 -34.61
N LYS A 52 44.75 12.49 -35.86
CA LYS A 52 43.38 12.10 -36.24
C LYS A 52 43.16 10.59 -36.19
N HIS A 53 44.13 9.81 -36.67
CA HIS A 53 44.06 8.34 -36.59
C HIS A 53 44.13 7.85 -35.13
N TYR A 54 44.99 8.46 -34.31
CA TYR A 54 45.10 8.14 -32.90
C TYR A 54 43.79 8.44 -32.14
N LEU A 55 43.21 9.64 -32.34
CA LEU A 55 41.93 10.03 -31.74
C LEU A 55 40.77 9.13 -32.15
N ALA A 56 40.66 8.77 -33.44
CA ALA A 56 39.62 7.87 -33.91
C ALA A 56 39.73 6.47 -33.27
N THR A 57 40.95 5.94 -33.15
CA THR A 57 41.19 4.64 -32.51
C THR A 57 40.83 4.67 -31.03
N LEU A 58 41.12 5.78 -30.36
CA LEU A 58 40.80 6.00 -28.95
C LEU A 58 39.28 6.09 -28.72
N ILE A 59 38.55 6.87 -29.52
CA ILE A 59 37.09 7.01 -29.43
C ILE A 59 36.40 5.66 -29.66
N ILE A 60 36.83 4.91 -30.68
CA ILE A 60 36.33 3.55 -30.95
C ILE A 60 36.59 2.62 -29.75
N GLY A 61 37.77 2.73 -29.11
CA GLY A 61 38.09 1.99 -27.90
C GLY A 61 37.16 2.33 -26.74
N VAL A 62 36.91 3.62 -26.49
CA VAL A 62 36.01 4.10 -25.44
C VAL A 62 34.59 3.55 -25.64
N VAL A 63 34.05 3.62 -26.85
CA VAL A 63 32.71 3.11 -27.19
C VAL A 63 32.61 1.60 -26.92
N LYS A 64 33.63 0.82 -27.28
CA LYS A 64 33.64 -0.64 -27.04
C LYS A 64 33.57 -0.96 -25.54
N TRP A 65 34.46 -0.35 -24.76
CA TRP A 65 34.56 -0.66 -23.33
C TRP A 65 33.35 -0.14 -22.55
N SER A 66 32.85 1.06 -22.86
CA SER A 66 31.66 1.62 -22.21
C SER A 66 30.42 0.76 -22.46
N MET A 67 30.28 0.23 -23.66
CA MET A 67 29.20 -0.69 -24.04
C MET A 67 29.26 -2.02 -23.29
N ILE A 68 30.44 -2.67 -23.23
CA ILE A 68 30.61 -3.95 -22.52
C ILE A 68 30.36 -3.76 -21.01
N VAL A 69 30.91 -2.70 -20.42
CA VAL A 69 30.77 -2.42 -18.99
C VAL A 69 29.32 -2.11 -18.63
N SER A 70 28.63 -1.28 -19.41
CA SER A 70 27.22 -0.92 -19.13
C SER A 70 26.27 -2.12 -19.19
N VAL A 71 26.41 -2.99 -20.19
CA VAL A 71 25.63 -4.24 -20.29
C VAL A 71 25.92 -5.17 -19.13
N SER A 72 27.20 -5.34 -18.77
CA SER A 72 27.61 -6.20 -17.67
C SER A 72 27.06 -5.70 -16.32
N MET A 73 27.16 -4.39 -16.06
CA MET A 73 26.63 -3.77 -14.83
C MET A 73 25.10 -3.85 -14.77
N ALA A 74 24.41 -3.63 -15.88
CA ALA A 74 22.95 -3.80 -15.96
C ALA A 74 22.54 -5.25 -15.67
N CYS A 75 23.28 -6.23 -16.18
CA CYS A 75 23.04 -7.64 -15.91
C CYS A 75 23.20 -7.96 -14.42
N VAL A 76 24.35 -7.57 -13.83
CA VAL A 76 24.64 -7.80 -12.40
C VAL A 76 23.59 -7.16 -11.50
N THR A 77 23.21 -5.91 -11.75
CA THR A 77 22.19 -5.21 -10.96
C THR A 77 20.80 -5.85 -11.07
N SER A 78 20.40 -6.31 -12.26
CA SER A 78 19.16 -7.07 -12.44
C SER A 78 19.16 -8.41 -11.68
N PHE A 79 20.27 -9.14 -11.68
CA PHE A 79 20.41 -10.37 -10.89
C PHE A 79 20.32 -10.10 -9.38
N ILE A 80 21.01 -9.07 -8.90
CA ILE A 80 20.93 -8.64 -7.50
C ILE A 80 19.49 -8.28 -7.12
N ASN A 81 18.78 -7.54 -7.97
CA ASN A 81 17.37 -7.20 -7.74
C ASN A 81 16.48 -8.45 -7.64
N ILE A 82 16.69 -9.47 -8.49
CA ILE A 82 15.94 -10.73 -8.40
C ILE A 82 16.20 -11.43 -7.05
N LEU A 83 17.46 -11.48 -6.60
CA LEU A 83 17.80 -12.08 -5.31
C LEU A 83 17.15 -11.34 -4.14
N PHE A 84 17.17 -10.00 -4.17
CA PHE A 84 16.48 -9.19 -3.16
C PHE A 84 14.97 -9.42 -3.17
N MET A 85 14.33 -9.50 -4.35
CA MET A 85 12.90 -9.78 -4.44
C MET A 85 12.53 -11.14 -3.87
N LEU A 86 13.35 -12.17 -4.06
CA LEU A 86 13.13 -13.50 -3.45
C LEU A 86 13.16 -13.43 -1.92
N SER A 87 14.15 -12.74 -1.35
CA SER A 87 14.27 -12.57 0.10
C SER A 87 13.13 -11.72 0.67
N SER A 88 12.79 -10.64 -0.03
CA SER A 88 11.72 -9.71 0.35
C SER A 88 10.36 -10.41 0.31
N PHE A 89 10.05 -11.16 -0.75
CA PHE A 89 8.81 -11.92 -0.86
C PHE A 89 8.59 -12.84 0.35
N ARG A 90 9.61 -13.60 0.75
CA ARG A 90 9.53 -14.50 1.92
C ARG A 90 9.27 -13.72 3.21
N THR A 91 9.96 -12.60 3.39
CA THR A 91 9.81 -11.75 4.59
C THR A 91 8.41 -11.15 4.66
N ASN A 92 7.93 -10.60 3.55
CA ASN A 92 6.60 -10.03 3.40
C ASN A 92 5.50 -11.07 3.64
N LEU A 93 5.67 -12.28 3.09
CA LEU A 93 4.71 -13.37 3.26
C LEU A 93 4.62 -13.80 4.74
N TYR A 94 5.74 -13.90 5.45
CA TYR A 94 5.76 -14.22 6.87
C TYR A 94 5.26 -13.08 7.77
N ALA A 95 5.46 -11.82 7.39
CA ALA A 95 4.85 -10.69 8.07
C ALA A 95 3.33 -10.76 7.93
N LEU A 96 2.84 -11.06 6.72
CA LEU A 96 1.42 -11.14 6.42
C LEU A 96 0.73 -12.34 7.08
N TYR A 97 1.39 -13.50 7.20
CA TYR A 97 0.90 -14.62 8.03
C TYR A 97 0.75 -14.26 9.52
N ARG A 98 1.55 -13.29 10.01
CA ARG A 98 1.42 -12.78 11.39
C ARG A 98 0.34 -11.69 11.51
N GLY A 99 -0.27 -11.27 10.40
CA GLY A 99 -1.20 -10.14 10.35
C GLY A 99 -0.51 -8.78 10.43
N ASP A 100 0.81 -8.71 10.26
CA ASP A 100 1.54 -7.44 10.23
C ASP A 100 1.36 -6.76 8.86
N SER A 101 0.72 -5.59 8.87
CA SER A 101 0.38 -4.78 7.69
C SER A 101 1.17 -3.47 7.62
N SER A 102 2.31 -3.40 8.32
CA SER A 102 3.21 -2.24 8.31
C SER A 102 3.73 -1.91 6.90
N GLN A 103 4.19 -2.93 6.16
CA GLN A 103 4.78 -2.76 4.83
C GLN A 103 3.72 -2.75 3.73
N ILE A 104 2.79 -3.70 3.80
CA ILE A 104 1.75 -3.90 2.78
C ILE A 104 0.39 -3.48 3.35
N PRO A 105 -0.32 -2.55 2.68
CA PRO A 105 -1.65 -2.15 3.07
C PRO A 105 -2.59 -3.35 3.26
N PRO A 106 -3.49 -3.31 4.28
CA PRO A 106 -4.40 -4.42 4.55
C PRO A 106 -5.37 -4.64 3.38
N PRO A 107 -5.84 -5.87 3.17
CA PRO A 107 -6.70 -6.22 2.03
C PRO A 107 -8.06 -5.49 2.10
N SER A 108 -8.48 -5.03 3.28
CA SER A 108 -9.69 -4.23 3.47
C SER A 108 -9.65 -2.86 2.78
N ALA A 109 -8.46 -2.38 2.39
CA ALA A 109 -8.32 -1.13 1.64
C ALA A 109 -8.71 -1.28 0.15
N GLN A 110 -8.82 -2.51 -0.36
CA GLN A 110 -9.07 -2.79 -1.77
C GLN A 110 -10.26 -3.73 -1.96
N ASN A 111 -10.81 -3.75 -3.18
CA ASN A 111 -11.88 -4.67 -3.54
C ASN A 111 -11.32 -6.09 -3.76
N ALA A 112 -12.06 -7.13 -3.37
CA ALA A 112 -11.65 -8.52 -3.60
C ALA A 112 -11.42 -8.82 -5.09
N ALA A 113 -12.23 -8.22 -5.96
CA ALA A 113 -12.06 -8.34 -7.42
C ALA A 113 -10.74 -7.72 -7.90
N SER A 114 -10.34 -6.56 -7.38
CA SER A 114 -9.07 -5.93 -7.78
C SER A 114 -7.87 -6.71 -7.29
N LEU A 115 -7.93 -7.30 -6.09
CA LEU A 115 -6.89 -8.19 -5.56
C LEU A 115 -6.73 -9.45 -6.44
N CYS A 116 -7.84 -10.06 -6.84
CA CYS A 116 -7.83 -11.20 -7.75
C CYS A 116 -7.22 -10.85 -9.11
N VAL A 117 -7.64 -9.74 -9.72
CA VAL A 117 -7.06 -9.26 -10.99
C VAL A 117 -5.57 -8.94 -10.85
N GLY A 118 -5.15 -8.39 -9.71
CA GLY A 118 -3.73 -8.14 -9.40
C GLY A 118 -2.91 -9.43 -9.43
N SER A 119 -3.42 -10.50 -8.82
CA SER A 119 -2.76 -11.81 -8.83
C SER A 119 -2.55 -12.39 -10.24
N ILE A 120 -3.55 -12.23 -11.12
CA ILE A 120 -3.51 -12.70 -12.51
C ILE A 120 -2.43 -11.94 -13.30
N LYS A 121 -2.28 -10.63 -13.03
CA LYS A 121 -1.32 -9.76 -13.72
C LYS A 121 0.11 -9.93 -13.24
N TYR A 122 0.32 -10.27 -11.97
CA TYR A 122 1.62 -10.21 -11.29
C TYR A 122 2.75 -10.90 -12.05
N ALA A 123 2.55 -12.15 -12.50
CA ALA A 123 3.60 -12.91 -13.16
C ALA A 123 4.11 -12.25 -14.45
N GLY A 124 3.21 -11.71 -15.27
CA GLY A 124 3.56 -11.01 -16.51
C GLY A 124 4.20 -9.65 -16.23
N PHE A 125 3.66 -8.89 -15.27
CA PHE A 125 4.20 -7.59 -14.87
C PHE A 125 5.62 -7.74 -14.31
N GLN A 126 5.87 -8.77 -13.51
CA GLN A 126 7.19 -9.02 -12.94
C GLN A 126 8.27 -9.20 -14.01
N VAL A 127 7.99 -9.94 -15.07
CA VAL A 127 8.93 -10.13 -16.18
C VAL A 127 9.10 -8.83 -16.99
N ALA A 128 8.00 -8.14 -17.31
CA ALA A 128 8.03 -6.93 -18.10
C ALA A 128 8.78 -5.77 -17.40
N TYR A 129 8.56 -5.56 -16.10
CA TYR A 129 9.22 -4.50 -15.34
C TYR A 129 10.72 -4.76 -15.19
N ILE A 130 11.13 -6.02 -14.93
CA ILE A 130 12.54 -6.40 -14.91
C ILE A 130 13.20 -6.11 -16.27
N PHE A 131 12.52 -6.46 -17.38
CA PHE A 131 13.04 -6.22 -18.73
C PHE A 131 13.23 -4.71 -19.02
N TRP A 132 12.21 -3.89 -18.73
CA TRP A 132 12.31 -2.44 -18.90
C TRP A 132 13.36 -1.81 -17.99
N ALA A 133 13.42 -2.24 -16.73
CA ALA A 133 14.43 -1.76 -15.80
C ALA A 133 15.86 -2.13 -16.25
N TYR A 134 16.04 -3.30 -16.86
CA TYR A 134 17.31 -3.68 -17.48
C TYR A 134 17.70 -2.74 -18.63
N ILE A 135 16.78 -2.44 -19.57
CA ILE A 135 17.04 -1.51 -20.69
C ILE A 135 17.38 -0.10 -20.17
N ILE A 136 16.59 0.42 -19.24
CA ILE A 136 16.78 1.76 -18.68
C ILE A 136 18.10 1.84 -17.92
N SER A 137 18.41 0.82 -17.11
CA SER A 137 19.69 0.76 -16.38
C SER A 137 20.87 0.66 -17.33
N MET A 138 20.77 -0.13 -18.40
CA MET A 138 21.82 -0.24 -19.43
C MET A 138 22.08 1.10 -20.12
N CYS A 139 21.03 1.82 -20.52
CA CYS A 139 21.14 3.15 -21.12
C CYS A 139 21.77 4.16 -20.13
N LEU A 140 21.33 4.16 -18.88
CA LEU A 140 21.86 5.04 -17.84
C LEU A 140 23.34 4.74 -17.54
N TYR A 141 23.72 3.47 -17.40
CA TYR A 141 25.13 3.10 -17.21
C TYR A 141 25.98 3.43 -18.42
N LEU A 142 25.44 3.34 -19.64
CA LEU A 142 26.14 3.74 -20.85
C LEU A 142 26.46 5.25 -20.82
N VAL A 143 25.48 6.11 -20.51
CA VAL A 143 25.70 7.55 -20.37
C VAL A 143 26.73 7.87 -19.29
N ILE A 144 26.64 7.20 -18.13
CA ILE A 144 27.61 7.36 -17.03
C ILE A 144 29.01 6.91 -17.48
N CYS A 145 29.13 5.79 -18.18
CA CYS A 145 30.42 5.29 -18.67
C CYS A 145 31.03 6.25 -19.70
N PHE A 146 30.24 6.84 -20.59
CA PHE A 146 30.74 7.87 -21.52
C PHE A 146 31.25 9.10 -20.79
N PHE A 147 30.50 9.59 -19.80
CA PHE A 147 30.91 10.73 -18.99
C PHE A 147 32.20 10.45 -18.20
N LEU A 148 32.30 9.28 -17.56
CA LEU A 148 33.51 8.86 -16.85
C LEU A 148 34.69 8.69 -17.81
N SER A 149 34.47 8.12 -18.99
CA SER A 149 35.51 7.95 -19.99
C SER A 149 36.04 9.30 -20.49
N ALA A 150 35.16 10.30 -20.67
CA ALA A 150 35.57 11.66 -21.03
C ALA A 150 36.43 12.31 -19.94
N ILE A 151 36.08 12.13 -18.66
CA ILE A 151 36.88 12.61 -17.52
C ILE A 151 38.26 11.95 -17.49
N ILE A 152 38.30 10.62 -17.59
CA ILE A 152 39.56 9.85 -17.59
C ILE A 152 40.45 10.28 -18.76
N LEU A 153 39.87 10.47 -19.94
CA LEU A 153 40.60 10.90 -21.12
C LEU A 153 41.19 12.31 -20.96
N SER A 154 40.41 13.23 -20.39
CA SER A 154 40.82 14.60 -20.08
C SER A 154 41.99 14.62 -19.09
N LEU A 155 41.94 13.76 -18.07
CA LEU A 155 43.04 13.57 -17.10
C LEU A 155 44.30 13.00 -17.76
N LEU A 156 44.15 12.00 -18.65
CA LEU A 156 45.30 11.34 -19.28
C LEU A 156 46.01 12.24 -20.30
N HIS A 157 45.28 13.10 -21.02
CA HIS A 157 45.85 14.03 -22.01
C HIS A 157 46.33 15.36 -21.41
N GLY A 158 46.29 15.51 -20.08
CA GLY A 158 46.78 16.72 -19.42
C GLY A 158 45.87 17.95 -19.60
N TYR A 159 44.64 17.79 -20.11
CA TYR A 159 43.60 18.83 -20.05
C TYR A 159 43.00 18.97 -18.64
N SER A 160 43.74 18.52 -17.63
CA SER A 160 43.40 18.64 -16.21
C SER A 160 43.32 20.08 -15.75
N ASP A 161 43.97 21.04 -16.42
CA ASP A 161 44.01 22.43 -15.96
C ASP A 161 42.61 23.05 -15.87
N TRP A 162 41.75 22.79 -16.86
CA TRP A 162 40.36 23.26 -16.82
C TRP A 162 39.56 22.59 -15.69
N LEU A 163 39.69 21.26 -15.55
CA LEU A 163 38.99 20.49 -14.51
C LEU A 163 39.47 20.90 -13.11
N LEU A 164 40.78 21.01 -12.92
CA LEU A 164 41.42 21.43 -11.68
C LEU A 164 41.07 22.86 -11.33
N HIS A 165 40.97 23.77 -12.29
CA HIS A 165 40.53 25.15 -12.05
C HIS A 165 39.06 25.18 -11.56
N VAL A 166 38.17 24.43 -12.22
CA VAL A 166 36.76 24.32 -11.81
C VAL A 166 36.65 23.72 -10.41
N VAL A 167 37.36 22.62 -10.13
CA VAL A 167 37.38 21.99 -8.81
C VAL A 167 37.96 22.95 -7.77
N SER A 168 39.09 23.61 -8.07
CA SER A 168 39.77 24.59 -7.22
C SER A 168 38.86 25.77 -6.86
N GLN A 169 37.94 26.14 -7.75
CA GLN A 169 36.97 27.20 -7.52
C GLN A 169 35.75 26.74 -6.69
N ILE A 170 35.31 25.49 -6.86
CA ILE A 170 34.08 24.98 -6.22
C ILE A 170 34.35 24.45 -4.80
N TRP A 171 35.50 23.82 -4.54
CA TRP A 171 35.75 23.14 -3.26
C TRP A 171 35.68 24.05 -2.02
N PRO A 172 36.10 25.34 -2.02
CA PRO A 172 36.00 26.19 -0.83
C PRO A 172 34.53 26.50 -0.49
N SER A 173 33.67 26.60 -1.51
CA SER A 173 32.23 26.78 -1.34
C SER A 173 31.59 25.55 -0.70
N VAL A 174 31.95 24.34 -1.15
CA VAL A 174 31.48 23.09 -0.55
C VAL A 174 31.99 22.94 0.89
N LEU A 175 33.27 23.26 1.15
CA LEU A 175 33.85 23.19 2.48
C LEU A 175 33.21 24.17 3.46
N SER A 176 32.96 25.41 3.04
CA SER A 176 32.27 26.41 3.87
C SER A 176 30.82 26.01 4.16
N ALA A 177 30.10 25.47 3.19
CA ALA A 177 28.76 24.90 3.40
C ALA A 177 28.76 23.76 4.43
N LEU A 178 29.73 22.85 4.35
CA LEU A 178 29.91 21.77 5.32
C LEU A 178 30.25 22.32 6.72
N ALA A 179 31.16 23.30 6.80
CA ALA A 179 31.54 23.93 8.05
C ALA A 179 30.33 24.61 8.74
N ILE A 180 29.48 25.30 7.97
CA ILE A 180 28.24 25.91 8.50
C ILE A 180 27.28 24.82 9.02
N MET A 181 27.11 23.71 8.30
CA MET A 181 26.27 22.59 8.74
C MET A 181 26.78 21.96 10.04
N VAL A 182 28.09 21.73 10.15
CA VAL A 182 28.73 21.21 11.37
C VAL A 182 28.60 22.23 12.51
N LEU A 183 28.85 23.51 12.25
CA LEU A 183 28.70 24.58 13.24
C LEU A 183 27.27 24.64 13.79
N GLN A 184 26.26 24.57 12.93
CA GLN A 184 24.85 24.52 13.35
C GLN A 184 24.57 23.30 14.25
N MET A 185 25.11 22.12 13.91
CA MET A 185 24.94 20.91 14.72
C MET A 185 25.63 21.01 16.08
N VAL A 186 26.85 21.57 16.13
CA VAL A 186 27.62 21.77 17.36
C VAL A 186 26.93 22.79 18.26
N LEU A 187 26.55 23.96 17.75
CA LEU A 187 25.85 25.00 18.52
C LEU A 187 24.49 24.50 19.01
N ALA A 188 23.77 23.69 18.21
CA ALA A 188 22.54 23.04 18.63
C ALA A 188 22.75 22.16 19.86
N LYS A 189 23.76 21.29 19.86
CA LYS A 189 24.03 20.39 20.99
C LYS A 189 24.61 21.09 22.21
N CYS A 190 25.54 22.01 22.03
CA CYS A 190 26.31 22.59 23.14
C CYS A 190 25.66 23.82 23.77
N ILE A 191 24.87 24.61 23.02
CA ILE A 191 24.40 25.93 23.48
C ILE A 191 22.88 26.06 23.45
N PHE A 192 22.22 25.56 22.40
CA PHE A 192 20.77 25.77 22.26
C PHE A 192 19.94 24.75 23.03
N LEU A 193 20.36 23.49 23.06
CA LEU A 193 19.54 22.36 23.53
C LEU A 193 19.95 21.92 24.94
N GLN A 194 18.98 21.66 25.80
CA GLN A 194 19.21 21.25 27.19
C GLN A 194 19.61 19.76 27.27
N GLY A 195 20.65 19.44 28.05
CA GLY A 195 21.08 18.06 28.31
C GLY A 195 21.65 17.35 27.08
N ASP A 196 22.54 18.02 26.34
CA ASP A 196 23.27 17.50 25.17
C ASP A 196 22.39 16.91 24.05
N GLY A 197 21.13 17.35 23.99
CA GLY A 197 20.14 16.93 22.99
C GLY A 197 19.39 15.64 23.29
N ARG A 198 19.37 15.20 24.56
CA ARG A 198 18.47 14.12 25.00
C ARG A 198 17.00 14.52 25.01
N HIS A 199 16.71 15.81 25.19
CA HIS A 199 15.36 16.35 25.20
C HIS A 199 15.25 17.54 24.26
N LEU A 200 14.14 17.64 23.52
CA LEU A 200 13.87 18.76 22.61
C LEU A 200 13.39 20.00 23.40
N ARG A 201 14.26 20.54 24.25
CA ARG A 201 13.98 21.73 25.07
C ARG A 201 15.12 22.73 24.92
N LEU A 202 14.76 23.96 24.58
CA LEU A 202 15.72 25.06 24.39
C LEU A 202 16.08 25.68 25.73
N ASP A 203 17.37 25.92 25.95
CA ASP A 203 17.89 26.63 27.13
C ASP A 203 17.96 28.14 26.85
N ASN A 204 18.85 28.55 25.93
CA ASN A 204 18.99 29.97 25.54
C ASN A 204 18.12 30.34 24.33
N ARG A 205 16.80 30.47 24.57
CA ARG A 205 15.81 30.73 23.51
C ARG A 205 16.05 32.04 22.73
N ARG A 206 16.53 33.10 23.38
CA ARG A 206 16.78 34.40 22.71
C ARG A 206 17.94 34.30 21.71
N PHE A 207 19.04 33.68 22.13
CA PHE A 207 20.20 33.49 21.27
C PHE A 207 19.90 32.57 20.08
N PHE A 208 19.09 31.53 20.29
CA PHE A 208 18.61 30.68 19.20
C PHE A 208 17.87 31.46 18.10
N PHE A 209 16.99 32.41 18.47
CA PHE A 209 16.29 33.22 17.48
C PHE A 209 17.22 34.17 16.71
N ILE A 210 18.18 34.81 17.38
CA ILE A 210 19.18 35.68 16.73
C ILE A 210 20.04 34.86 15.74
N PHE A 211 20.51 33.69 16.19
CA PHE A 211 21.29 32.79 15.35
C PHE A 211 20.50 32.29 14.14
N THR A 212 19.24 31.92 14.34
CA THR A 212 18.35 31.47 13.25
C THR A 212 18.14 32.58 12.23
N TYR A 213 17.94 33.83 12.67
CA TYR A 213 17.82 34.99 11.78
C TYR A 213 19.09 35.20 10.94
N PHE A 214 20.28 35.14 11.56
CA PHE A 214 21.54 35.27 10.82
C PHE A 214 21.77 34.10 9.84
N MET A 215 21.51 32.87 10.28
CA MET A 215 21.69 31.67 9.45
C MET A 215 20.64 31.52 8.34
N PHE A 216 19.56 32.28 8.37
CA PHE A 216 18.49 32.23 7.36
C PHE A 216 19.03 32.35 5.94
N PHE A 217 19.89 33.34 5.67
CA PHE A 217 20.47 33.55 4.33
C PHE A 217 21.34 32.37 3.87
N PHE A 218 22.18 31.83 4.75
CA PHE A 218 23.02 30.66 4.42
C PHE A 218 22.16 29.41 4.18
N ASN A 219 21.09 29.23 4.95
CA ASN A 219 20.17 28.11 4.81
C ASN A 219 19.36 28.16 3.51
N ILE A 220 19.13 29.34 2.91
CA ILE A 220 18.52 29.43 1.56
C ILE A 220 19.42 28.74 0.53
N PHE A 221 20.73 29.03 0.52
CA PHE A 221 21.67 28.41 -0.42
C PHE A 221 21.83 26.90 -0.17
N LEU A 222 21.93 26.48 1.09
CA LEU A 222 21.95 25.05 1.46
C LEU A 222 20.65 24.36 1.03
N GLY A 223 19.50 25.05 1.15
CA GLY A 223 18.20 24.57 0.73
C GLY A 223 18.11 24.34 -0.78
N LEU A 224 18.65 25.25 -1.60
CA LEU A 224 18.71 25.09 -3.05
C LEU A 224 19.52 23.84 -3.44
N PHE A 225 20.70 23.66 -2.86
CA PHE A 225 21.53 22.47 -3.11
C PHE A 225 20.87 21.19 -2.61
N SER A 226 20.24 21.22 -1.43
CA SER A 226 19.49 20.10 -0.87
C SER A 226 18.31 19.68 -1.77
N CYS A 227 17.63 20.65 -2.40
CA CYS A 227 16.57 20.38 -3.37
C CYS A 227 17.11 19.65 -4.63
N LEU A 228 18.25 20.08 -5.16
CA LEU A 228 18.91 19.40 -6.28
C LEU A 228 19.33 17.98 -5.90
N LEU A 229 19.91 17.80 -4.71
CA LEU A 229 20.26 16.48 -4.19
C LEU A 229 19.02 15.59 -3.97
N ARG A 230 17.87 16.15 -3.61
CA ARG A 230 16.61 15.40 -3.49
C ARG A 230 16.21 14.82 -4.85
N ILE A 231 16.29 15.59 -5.93
CA ILE A 231 15.99 15.11 -7.29
C ILE A 231 16.97 14.02 -7.70
N LEU A 232 18.27 14.23 -7.47
CA LEU A 232 19.29 13.24 -7.81
C LEU A 232 19.10 11.92 -7.04
N LYS A 233 18.86 11.98 -5.73
CA LYS A 233 18.57 10.79 -4.90
C LYS A 233 17.31 10.08 -5.38
N ALA A 234 16.25 10.82 -5.71
CA ALA A 234 15.01 10.25 -6.22
C ALA A 234 15.23 9.55 -7.58
N MET A 235 16.07 10.11 -8.46
CA MET A 235 16.42 9.47 -9.73
C MET A 235 17.20 8.16 -9.52
N VAL A 236 18.23 8.19 -8.67
CA VAL A 236 19.07 7.01 -8.38
C VAL A 236 18.24 5.90 -7.73
N ILE A 237 17.49 6.23 -6.67
CA ILE A 237 16.61 5.28 -5.97
C ILE A 237 15.53 4.79 -6.93
N GLY A 238 14.89 5.68 -7.68
CA GLY A 238 13.84 5.32 -8.64
C GLY A 238 14.32 4.29 -9.66
N VAL A 239 15.50 4.47 -10.24
CA VAL A 239 16.08 3.51 -11.20
C VAL A 239 16.44 2.18 -10.52
N MET A 240 17.03 2.21 -9.32
CA MET A 240 17.35 0.98 -8.58
C MET A 240 16.10 0.16 -8.23
N PHE A 241 15.01 0.83 -7.85
CA PHE A 241 13.75 0.19 -7.47
C PHE A 241 12.80 -0.07 -8.66
N LEU A 242 13.13 0.39 -9.88
CA LEU A 242 12.25 0.25 -11.04
C LEU A 242 11.92 -1.21 -11.39
N ALA A 243 12.89 -2.13 -11.19
CA ALA A 243 12.72 -3.56 -11.44
C ALA A 243 11.86 -4.26 -10.37
N ARG A 244 11.65 -3.61 -9.22
CA ARG A 244 11.08 -4.20 -8.01
C ARG A 244 9.60 -3.87 -7.91
N LEU A 245 8.78 -4.91 -7.81
CA LEU A 245 7.33 -4.77 -7.62
C LEU A 245 6.91 -4.89 -6.15
N ASP A 246 7.83 -5.25 -5.26
CA ASP A 246 7.57 -5.46 -3.84
C ASP A 246 7.54 -4.15 -3.02
N CYS A 247 7.97 -3.04 -3.62
CA CYS A 247 7.93 -1.69 -3.05
C CYS A 247 7.41 -0.72 -4.10
N SER A 248 6.56 0.23 -3.70
CA SER A 248 6.16 1.30 -4.62
C SER A 248 7.28 2.33 -4.75
N THR A 249 7.49 2.80 -5.98
CA THR A 249 8.39 3.94 -6.26
C THR A 249 7.75 5.29 -5.93
N LEU A 250 6.42 5.30 -5.76
CA LEU A 250 5.64 6.48 -5.42
C LEU A 250 5.59 6.69 -3.90
N PRO A 251 5.38 7.94 -3.45
CA PRO A 251 5.19 8.22 -2.02
C PRO A 251 3.95 7.49 -1.46
N ARG A 252 3.97 7.18 -0.16
CA ARG A 252 2.95 6.36 0.55
C ARG A 252 1.49 6.72 0.25
N ARG A 253 1.19 8.00 0.01
CA ARG A 253 -0.18 8.47 -0.28
C ARG A 253 -0.62 8.19 -1.72
N PHE A 254 0.31 8.01 -2.65
CA PHE A 254 0.08 7.80 -4.08
C PHE A 254 0.44 6.38 -4.54
N GLU A 255 0.62 5.43 -3.61
CA GLU A 255 0.90 4.02 -3.93
C GLU A 255 -0.21 3.37 -4.79
N PHE A 256 -1.44 3.88 -4.71
CA PHE A 256 -2.56 3.39 -5.52
C PHE A 256 -2.38 3.65 -7.02
N PHE A 257 -1.53 4.61 -7.40
CA PHE A 257 -1.23 4.94 -8.79
C PHE A 257 -0.07 4.08 -9.35
N ASP A 258 0.43 3.13 -8.58
CA ASP A 258 1.45 2.16 -9.01
C ASP A 258 0.80 0.82 -9.40
N PRO A 259 0.59 0.55 -10.71
CA PRO A 259 -0.04 -0.68 -11.15
C PRO A 259 0.84 -1.92 -10.91
N GLY A 260 2.16 -1.74 -10.83
CA GLY A 260 3.11 -2.80 -10.54
C GLY A 260 2.97 -3.27 -9.10
N PHE A 261 2.99 -2.32 -8.16
CA PHE A 261 2.80 -2.60 -6.74
C PHE A 261 1.39 -3.13 -6.45
N ALA A 262 0.35 -2.58 -7.08
CA ALA A 262 -1.02 -3.09 -6.94
C ALA A 262 -1.16 -4.56 -7.39
N ALA A 263 -0.46 -4.97 -8.45
CA ALA A 263 -0.42 -6.36 -8.88
C ALA A 263 0.25 -7.27 -7.84
N TYR A 264 1.38 -6.84 -7.27
CA TYR A 264 2.07 -7.57 -6.20
C TYR A 264 1.22 -7.70 -4.94
N GLN A 265 0.52 -6.63 -4.53
CA GLN A 265 -0.43 -6.66 -3.41
C GLN A 265 -1.53 -7.69 -3.64
N GLY A 266 -2.14 -7.70 -4.82
CA GLY A 266 -3.16 -8.69 -5.18
C GLY A 266 -2.63 -10.13 -5.11
N TYR A 267 -1.42 -10.35 -5.64
CA TYR A 267 -0.77 -11.66 -5.59
C TYR A 267 -0.51 -12.15 -4.16
N ILE A 268 0.14 -11.34 -3.32
CA ILE A 268 0.54 -11.79 -1.98
C ILE A 268 -0.67 -11.97 -1.04
N HIS A 269 -1.70 -11.13 -1.16
CA HIS A 269 -2.94 -11.31 -0.39
C HIS A 269 -3.69 -12.56 -0.80
N LEU A 270 -3.75 -12.87 -2.10
CA LEU A 270 -4.37 -14.10 -2.59
C LEU A 270 -3.58 -15.34 -2.13
N GLU A 271 -2.25 -15.28 -2.18
CA GLU A 271 -1.37 -16.34 -1.70
C GLU A 271 -1.63 -16.61 -0.21
N VAL A 272 -1.65 -15.58 0.64
CA VAL A 272 -1.94 -15.75 2.07
C VAL A 272 -3.32 -16.33 2.33
N ALA A 273 -4.34 -15.89 1.59
CA ALA A 273 -5.71 -16.36 1.77
C ALA A 273 -5.86 -17.86 1.47
N HIS A 274 -5.13 -18.39 0.49
CA HIS A 274 -5.26 -19.78 0.06
C HIS A 274 -4.19 -20.73 0.60
N THR A 275 -3.00 -20.24 0.94
CA THR A 275 -1.86 -21.08 1.35
C THR A 275 -1.44 -20.89 2.81
N HIS A 276 -2.31 -20.30 3.65
CA HIS A 276 -2.01 -20.09 5.08
C HIS A 276 -1.61 -21.41 5.78
N PRO A 277 -0.36 -21.53 6.28
CA PRO A 277 0.17 -22.82 6.75
C PRO A 277 -0.59 -23.38 7.94
N VAL A 278 -1.00 -22.52 8.89
CA VAL A 278 -1.76 -22.94 10.08
C VAL A 278 -3.11 -23.57 9.71
N VAL A 279 -3.83 -22.96 8.76
CA VAL A 279 -5.15 -23.45 8.32
C VAL A 279 -4.98 -24.76 7.55
N ASN A 280 -3.99 -24.84 6.67
CA ASN A 280 -3.70 -26.05 5.92
C ASN A 280 -3.31 -27.23 6.83
N VAL A 281 -2.49 -27.00 7.85
CA VAL A 281 -2.13 -28.03 8.84
C VAL A 281 -3.37 -28.43 9.67
N PHE A 282 -4.18 -27.47 10.09
CA PHE A 282 -5.42 -27.75 10.83
C PHE A 282 -6.40 -28.63 10.02
N ILE A 283 -6.63 -28.29 8.75
CA ILE A 283 -7.50 -29.08 7.87
C ILE A 283 -6.93 -30.49 7.65
N ARG A 284 -5.61 -30.61 7.42
CA ARG A 284 -4.95 -31.92 7.27
C ARG A 284 -5.08 -32.78 8.53
N LEU A 285 -4.95 -32.17 9.72
CA LEU A 285 -5.14 -32.85 10.99
C LEU A 285 -6.59 -33.34 11.15
N LEU A 286 -7.58 -32.50 10.85
CA LEU A 286 -8.99 -32.88 10.87
C LEU A 286 -9.30 -34.02 9.88
N ALA A 287 -8.76 -33.95 8.67
CA ALA A 287 -8.93 -34.98 7.65
C ALA A 287 -8.31 -36.33 8.09
N ALA A 288 -7.10 -36.30 8.66
CA ALA A 288 -6.45 -37.49 9.21
C ALA A 288 -7.25 -38.12 10.36
N LEU A 289 -7.75 -37.30 11.28
CA LEU A 289 -8.59 -37.75 12.40
C LEU A 289 -9.94 -38.33 11.92
N SER A 290 -10.55 -37.72 10.91
CA SER A 290 -11.79 -38.22 10.30
C SER A 290 -11.58 -39.60 9.65
N ARG A 291 -10.50 -39.75 8.87
CA ARG A 291 -10.16 -41.02 8.22
C ARG A 291 -9.84 -42.13 9.23
N SER A 292 -9.11 -41.81 10.30
CA SER A 292 -8.82 -42.75 11.38
C SER A 292 -10.09 -43.24 12.09
N ARG A 293 -11.07 -42.35 12.29
CA ARG A 293 -12.37 -42.69 12.86
C ARG A 293 -13.18 -43.62 11.94
N SER A 294 -13.16 -43.35 10.64
CA SER A 294 -13.85 -44.17 9.62
C SER A 294 -13.30 -45.59 9.55
N LEU A 295 -11.96 -45.76 9.48
CA LEU A 295 -11.32 -47.09 9.48
C LEU A 295 -11.67 -47.90 10.73
N SER A 296 -11.68 -47.24 11.90
CA SER A 296 -12.03 -47.92 13.15
C SER A 296 -13.50 -48.37 13.23
N HIS A 297 -14.39 -47.87 12.37
CA HIS A 297 -15.77 -48.34 12.23
C HIS A 297 -15.90 -49.48 11.20
N THR A 298 -15.04 -49.53 10.18
CA THR A 298 -15.04 -50.59 9.16
C THR A 298 -14.40 -51.90 9.67
N ASP A 299 -13.34 -51.81 10.48
CA ASP A 299 -12.68 -52.97 11.09
C ASP A 299 -13.55 -53.68 12.14
N LEU A 300 -14.66 -53.08 12.58
CA LEU A 300 -15.63 -53.70 13.49
C LEU A 300 -16.69 -54.54 12.78
N ASN A 301 -16.76 -54.49 11.45
CA ASN A 301 -17.77 -55.21 10.65
C ASN A 301 -17.21 -56.40 9.85
N THR A 302 -15.91 -56.69 9.96
CA THR A 302 -15.29 -57.82 9.24
C THR A 302 -14.73 -58.82 10.26
N GLU A 303 -15.57 -59.76 10.68
CA GLU A 303 -15.23 -60.84 11.63
C GLU A 303 -14.39 -61.99 11.03
N ASP A 304 -13.79 -61.82 9.84
CA ASP A 304 -13.08 -62.92 9.17
C ASP A 304 -11.63 -62.55 8.82
N LEU A 305 -10.76 -62.41 9.83
CA LEU A 305 -9.37 -62.86 9.72
C LEU A 305 -8.67 -62.89 11.11
N LYS A 306 -8.48 -64.09 11.66
CA LYS A 306 -7.65 -64.33 12.84
C LYS A 306 -6.16 -64.17 12.48
N ILE A 307 -5.62 -62.98 12.70
CA ILE A 307 -4.16 -62.77 12.81
C ILE A 307 -3.89 -62.21 14.22
N PRO A 308 -3.00 -62.81 15.03
CA PRO A 308 -2.73 -62.35 16.37
C PRO A 308 -1.79 -61.15 16.30
N ILE A 309 -2.32 -59.98 15.94
CA ILE A 309 -1.64 -58.72 16.16
C ILE A 309 -2.00 -58.30 17.58
N TYR A 310 -0.97 -58.13 18.41
CA TYR A 310 -1.05 -57.63 19.79
C TYR A 310 -2.18 -56.60 19.93
N SER A 311 -3.22 -57.02 20.67
CA SER A 311 -4.37 -56.20 20.98
C SER A 311 -3.92 -55.03 21.86
N HIS A 312 -3.55 -53.91 21.23
CA HIS A 312 -3.66 -52.62 21.88
C HIS A 312 -5.15 -52.42 22.14
N HIS A 313 -5.60 -52.73 23.34
CA HIS A 313 -6.90 -52.32 23.85
C HIS A 313 -7.08 -50.83 23.55
N LYS A 314 -7.87 -50.50 22.53
CA LYS A 314 -8.42 -49.16 22.33
C LYS A 314 -9.43 -48.96 23.46
N VAL A 315 -8.94 -48.56 24.63
CA VAL A 315 -9.78 -48.05 25.70
C VAL A 315 -10.52 -46.86 25.10
N LEU A 316 -11.82 -47.01 24.80
CA LEU A 316 -12.64 -45.88 24.39
C LEU A 316 -12.45 -44.81 25.46
N PRO A 317 -11.97 -43.60 25.11
CA PRO A 317 -11.67 -42.61 26.12
C PRO A 317 -12.97 -42.23 26.83
N THR A 318 -13.15 -42.75 28.04
CA THR A 318 -14.19 -42.30 28.95
C THR A 318 -13.91 -40.83 29.26
N ASN A 319 -14.92 -39.99 29.03
CA ASN A 319 -14.93 -38.58 29.36
C ASN A 319 -14.03 -37.64 28.51
N VAL A 320 -14.01 -37.81 27.18
CA VAL A 320 -13.40 -36.84 26.23
C VAL A 320 -13.90 -35.41 26.47
N SER A 321 -15.17 -35.27 26.84
CA SER A 321 -15.80 -33.97 27.13
C SER A 321 -15.16 -33.27 28.33
N ALA A 322 -14.94 -33.97 29.46
CA ALA A 322 -14.25 -33.38 30.61
C ALA A 322 -12.81 -32.97 30.27
N ARG A 323 -12.06 -33.80 29.54
CA ARG A 323 -10.69 -33.44 29.10
C ARG A 323 -10.68 -32.18 28.24
N PHE A 324 -11.60 -32.07 27.29
CA PHE A 324 -11.75 -30.87 26.46
C PHE A 324 -12.05 -29.63 27.31
N HIS A 325 -12.98 -29.73 28.27
CA HIS A 325 -13.30 -28.62 29.17
C HIS A 325 -12.09 -28.17 30.01
N TRP A 326 -11.28 -29.10 30.52
CA TRP A 326 -10.05 -28.78 31.24
C TRP A 326 -9.01 -28.09 30.35
N HIS A 327 -8.82 -28.54 29.10
CA HIS A 327 -7.91 -27.86 28.16
C HIS A 327 -8.39 -26.44 27.80
N VAL A 328 -9.70 -26.24 27.64
CA VAL A 328 -10.27 -24.91 27.41
C VAL A 328 -10.03 -24.02 28.62
N LEU A 329 -10.29 -24.51 29.84
CA LEU A 329 -10.05 -23.75 31.06
C LEU A 329 -8.58 -23.36 31.22
N TYR A 330 -7.66 -24.33 31.02
CA TYR A 330 -6.22 -24.10 31.03
C TYR A 330 -5.81 -23.00 30.05
N THR A 331 -6.31 -23.06 28.82
CA THR A 331 -6.01 -22.06 27.78
C THR A 331 -6.51 -20.66 28.17
N LEU A 332 -7.73 -20.56 28.71
CA LEU A 332 -8.34 -19.29 29.11
C LEU A 332 -7.68 -18.66 30.35
N LEU A 333 -7.14 -19.48 31.25
CA LEU A 333 -6.44 -19.01 32.45
C LEU A 333 -5.09 -18.38 32.10
N HIS A 334 -4.37 -18.98 31.15
CA HIS A 334 -3.07 -18.48 30.68
C HIS A 334 -3.18 -17.37 29.61
N ASN A 335 -4.36 -17.14 29.04
CA ASN A 335 -4.59 -16.13 28.01
C ASN A 335 -5.77 -15.20 28.39
N PRO A 336 -5.55 -14.19 29.25
CA PRO A 336 -6.64 -13.37 29.81
C PRO A 336 -7.34 -12.51 28.76
N THR A 337 -6.64 -12.10 27.69
CA THR A 337 -7.23 -11.34 26.57
C THR A 337 -8.25 -12.18 25.81
N ILE A 338 -7.92 -13.43 25.48
CA ILE A 338 -8.81 -14.38 24.78
C ILE A 338 -10.09 -14.64 25.59
N ARG A 339 -9.99 -14.65 26.93
CA ARG A 339 -11.15 -14.80 27.83
C ARG A 339 -12.19 -13.70 27.61
N ILE A 340 -11.75 -12.45 27.46
CA ILE A 340 -12.63 -11.30 27.22
C ILE A 340 -13.28 -11.42 25.84
N TYR A 341 -12.47 -11.66 24.80
CA TYR A 341 -12.97 -11.81 23.43
C TYR A 341 -13.99 -12.96 23.30
N ARG A 342 -13.69 -14.13 23.90
CA ARG A 342 -14.59 -15.28 23.89
C ARG A 342 -15.91 -14.98 24.59
N LYS A 343 -15.89 -14.29 25.74
CA LYS A 343 -17.11 -13.92 26.47
C LYS A 343 -17.99 -13.00 25.62
N GLY A 344 -17.39 -11.96 25.03
CA GLY A 344 -18.08 -11.03 24.13
C GLY A 344 -18.68 -11.73 22.92
N PHE A 345 -17.90 -12.58 22.24
CA PHE A 345 -18.34 -13.33 21.08
C PHE A 345 -19.51 -14.29 21.39
N ILE A 346 -19.45 -15.02 22.51
CA ILE A 346 -20.52 -15.93 22.93
C ILE A 346 -21.80 -15.15 23.26
N GLN A 347 -21.69 -13.99 23.92
CA GLN A 347 -22.84 -13.14 24.22
C GLN A 347 -23.47 -12.59 22.93
N ALA A 348 -22.66 -12.08 22.01
CA ALA A 348 -23.08 -11.63 20.69
C ALA A 348 -23.82 -12.74 19.91
N MET A 349 -23.25 -13.95 19.88
CA MET A 349 -23.88 -15.11 19.21
C MET A 349 -25.19 -15.55 19.86
N LYS A 350 -25.28 -15.51 21.20
CA LYS A 350 -26.54 -15.80 21.91
C LYS A 350 -27.63 -14.79 21.56
N LYS A 351 -27.29 -13.49 21.56
CA LYS A 351 -28.19 -12.40 21.18
C LYS A 351 -28.69 -12.56 19.73
N ALA A 352 -27.76 -12.80 18.79
CA ALA A 352 -28.09 -13.07 17.40
C ALA A 352 -29.07 -14.24 17.23
N ARG A 353 -28.89 -15.32 17.99
CA ARG A 353 -29.77 -16.50 17.96
C ARG A 353 -31.16 -16.19 18.49
N LEU A 354 -31.26 -15.45 19.60
CA LEU A 354 -32.54 -15.02 20.17
C LEU A 354 -33.33 -14.12 19.20
N GLU A 355 -32.63 -13.24 18.48
CA GLU A 355 -33.22 -12.31 17.52
C GLU A 355 -33.44 -12.96 16.13
N GLY A 356 -33.02 -14.21 15.95
CA GLY A 356 -33.08 -14.95 14.69
C GLY A 356 -32.31 -14.25 13.55
N LEU A 357 -31.18 -13.64 13.87
CA LEU A 357 -30.30 -12.97 12.91
C LEU A 357 -29.32 -13.98 12.31
N LYS A 358 -29.21 -14.00 10.99
CA LYS A 358 -28.19 -14.80 10.29
C LYS A 358 -26.89 -14.01 10.29
N VAL A 359 -25.94 -14.49 11.08
CA VAL A 359 -24.60 -13.92 11.15
C VAL A 359 -23.84 -14.22 9.85
N PRO A 360 -23.30 -13.21 9.15
CA PRO A 360 -22.43 -13.44 7.99
C PRO A 360 -21.10 -14.07 8.44
N ILE A 361 -20.55 -14.96 7.61
CA ILE A 361 -19.21 -15.49 7.82
C ILE A 361 -18.23 -14.36 7.48
N SER A 362 -17.56 -13.82 8.49
CA SER A 362 -16.56 -12.76 8.34
C SER A 362 -15.33 -13.05 9.17
N ASP A 363 -14.17 -12.58 8.70
CA ASP A 363 -12.90 -12.70 9.42
C ASP A 363 -12.84 -11.78 10.66
N GLN A 364 -13.71 -10.76 10.70
CA GLN A 364 -13.79 -9.85 11.85
C GLN A 364 -14.75 -10.38 12.92
N PRO A 365 -14.39 -10.23 14.22
CA PRO A 365 -15.28 -10.59 15.31
C PRO A 365 -16.50 -9.67 15.33
N ILE A 366 -17.68 -10.27 15.43
CA ILE A 366 -18.94 -9.53 15.47
C ILE A 366 -19.02 -8.69 16.72
N THR A 367 -19.21 -7.39 16.52
CA THR A 367 -19.46 -6.46 17.61
C THR A 367 -20.97 -6.29 17.83
N GLU A 368 -21.33 -5.73 18.98
CA GLU A 368 -22.73 -5.41 19.26
C GLU A 368 -23.29 -4.37 18.28
N PHE A 369 -22.44 -3.46 17.77
CA PHE A 369 -22.82 -2.51 16.73
C PHE A 369 -23.22 -3.20 15.41
N ASP A 370 -22.50 -4.26 15.03
CA ASP A 370 -22.83 -5.02 13.81
C ASP A 370 -24.16 -5.76 13.94
N LEU A 371 -24.48 -6.25 15.15
CA LEU A 371 -25.76 -6.86 15.45
C LEU A 371 -26.92 -5.87 15.30
N VAL A 372 -26.77 -4.66 15.83
CA VAL A 372 -27.76 -3.58 15.66
C VAL A 372 -27.95 -3.24 14.18
N LYS A 373 -26.87 -3.17 13.41
CA LYS A 373 -26.91 -2.90 11.97
C LYS A 373 -27.65 -4.02 11.21
N LEU A 374 -27.40 -5.28 11.56
CA LEU A 374 -28.10 -6.44 10.99
C LEU A 374 -29.59 -6.46 11.34
N GLN A 375 -29.93 -6.10 12.59
CA GLN A 375 -31.32 -5.99 13.02
C GLN A 375 -32.07 -4.90 12.23
N ALA A 376 -31.47 -3.71 12.08
CA ALA A 376 -32.02 -2.63 11.28
C ALA A 376 -32.16 -2.99 9.78
N GLN A 377 -31.27 -3.84 9.24
CA GLN A 377 -31.44 -4.37 7.88
C GLN A 377 -32.61 -5.36 7.78
N LYS A 378 -32.76 -6.27 8.75
CA LYS A 378 -33.87 -7.23 8.80
C LYS A 378 -35.23 -6.52 8.92
N GLU A 379 -35.32 -5.47 9.72
CA GLU A 379 -36.54 -4.67 9.87
C GLU A 379 -36.90 -3.93 8.57
N ARG A 380 -35.92 -3.32 7.89
CA ARG A 380 -36.14 -2.69 6.59
C ARG A 380 -36.58 -3.67 5.51
N LEU A 381 -36.03 -4.89 5.49
CA LEU A 381 -36.45 -5.95 4.58
C LEU A 381 -37.90 -6.37 4.84
N LYS A 382 -38.28 -6.56 6.11
CA LYS A 382 -39.67 -6.84 6.49
C LYS A 382 -40.61 -5.72 6.04
N GLU A 383 -40.22 -4.45 6.26
CA GLU A 383 -41.01 -3.31 5.81
C GLU A 383 -41.19 -3.32 4.28
N TYR A 384 -40.11 -3.56 3.53
CA TYR A 384 -40.16 -3.68 2.07
C TYR A 384 -41.07 -4.83 1.61
N GLU A 385 -40.99 -6.01 2.23
CA GLU A 385 -41.85 -7.15 1.93
C GLU A 385 -43.32 -6.85 2.21
N THR A 386 -43.63 -6.17 3.32
CA THR A 386 -45.01 -5.76 3.64
C THR A 386 -45.54 -4.71 2.65
N LEU A 387 -44.68 -3.82 2.16
CA LEU A 387 -45.06 -2.85 1.12
C LEU A 387 -45.29 -3.57 -0.22
N LYS A 388 -44.43 -4.53 -0.57
CA LYS A 388 -44.57 -5.35 -1.78
C LYS A 388 -45.85 -6.19 -1.73
N SER A 389 -46.17 -6.84 -0.62
CA SER A 389 -47.39 -7.63 -0.47
C SER A 389 -48.64 -6.75 -0.52
N LYS A 390 -48.65 -5.59 0.15
CA LYS A 390 -49.75 -4.61 0.05
C LYS A 390 -49.94 -4.11 -1.38
N SER A 391 -48.85 -3.88 -2.12
CA SER A 391 -48.93 -3.48 -3.53
C SER A 391 -49.46 -4.59 -4.43
N ALA A 392 -49.07 -5.84 -4.19
CA ALA A 392 -49.58 -7.00 -4.92
C ALA A 392 -51.08 -7.23 -4.64
N GLN A 393 -51.50 -7.10 -3.37
CA GLN A 393 -52.90 -7.22 -2.96
C GLN A 393 -53.75 -6.09 -3.56
N TYR A 394 -53.24 -4.85 -3.60
CA TYR A 394 -53.91 -3.74 -4.28
C TYR A 394 -54.07 -3.99 -5.79
N ASN A 395 -53.04 -4.53 -6.46
CA ASN A 395 -53.11 -4.87 -7.88
C ASN A 395 -54.11 -6.01 -8.16
N LEU A 396 -54.23 -6.98 -7.24
CA LEU A 396 -55.18 -8.09 -7.34
C LEU A 396 -56.62 -7.62 -7.11
N LEU A 397 -56.85 -6.73 -6.13
CA LEU A 397 -58.17 -6.15 -5.86
C LEU A 397 -58.65 -5.29 -7.04
N LYS A 398 -57.74 -4.54 -7.68
CA LYS A 398 -58.04 -3.75 -8.86
C LYS A 398 -58.43 -4.62 -10.07
N GLY A 399 -57.75 -5.76 -10.24
CA GLY A 399 -58.10 -6.75 -11.27
C GLY A 399 -59.46 -7.43 -11.04
N ALA A 400 -59.89 -7.60 -9.78
CA ALA A 400 -61.20 -8.15 -9.44
C ALA A 400 -62.34 -7.14 -9.63
N THR A 401 -62.12 -5.86 -9.33
CA THR A 401 -63.11 -4.80 -9.54
C THR A 401 -63.36 -4.47 -11.03
N ASP A 402 -62.38 -4.73 -11.90
CA ASP A 402 -62.57 -4.61 -13.35
C ASP A 402 -63.40 -5.77 -13.94
N LEU A 403 -63.62 -6.87 -13.20
CA LEU A 403 -64.45 -8.01 -13.64
C LEU A 403 -65.93 -7.92 -13.22
N THR A 404 -66.29 -7.03 -12.29
CA THR A 404 -67.67 -6.89 -11.76
C THR A 404 -68.37 -5.59 -12.17
N VAL A 405 -67.71 -4.70 -12.91
CA VAL A 405 -68.32 -3.48 -13.43
C VAL A 405 -68.54 -3.63 -14.94
N GLY A 406 -69.53 -4.44 -15.27
CA GLY A 406 -70.01 -4.63 -16.63
C GLY A 406 -71.46 -5.05 -16.61
N ILE A 407 -72.36 -4.15 -16.18
CA ILE A 407 -73.79 -4.11 -16.57
C ILE A 407 -74.38 -2.77 -16.08
N SER A 408 -74.89 -2.01 -17.06
CA SER A 408 -75.93 -0.97 -17.02
C SER A 408 -75.72 0.29 -16.16
N GLY A 409 -75.56 1.42 -16.86
CA GLY A 409 -75.85 2.74 -16.32
C GLY A 409 -77.34 3.07 -16.40
N VAL A 410 -77.82 3.83 -15.40
CA VAL A 410 -78.80 4.93 -15.51
C VAL A 410 -78.60 5.81 -14.26
N GLN A 411 -78.66 7.12 -14.47
CA GLN A 411 -78.38 8.18 -13.52
C GLN A 411 -79.40 8.24 -12.37
N GLN A 412 -78.94 8.42 -11.13
CA GLN A 412 -79.64 9.28 -10.18
C GLN A 412 -78.67 9.98 -9.24
N LYS A 413 -78.79 11.31 -9.23
CA LYS A 413 -77.98 12.28 -8.52
C LYS A 413 -78.47 12.39 -7.07
N VAL A 414 -77.67 11.96 -6.10
CA VAL A 414 -77.80 12.34 -4.69
C VAL A 414 -76.44 12.80 -4.20
N GLU A 415 -76.36 14.07 -3.80
CA GLU A 415 -75.16 14.72 -3.27
C GLU A 415 -74.73 14.12 -1.93
N VAL A 416 -73.48 13.65 -1.83
CA VAL A 416 -72.75 13.59 -0.56
C VAL A 416 -71.36 14.19 -0.74
N LYS A 417 -71.06 15.10 0.18
CA LYS A 417 -70.00 16.12 0.24
C LYS A 417 -68.58 15.52 0.31
N VAL A 418 -67.74 15.93 -0.63
CA VAL A 418 -66.30 16.28 -0.53
C VAL A 418 -65.43 15.52 0.50
N GLN A 419 -64.71 14.48 0.06
CA GLN A 419 -63.43 14.04 0.66
C GLN A 419 -62.37 13.59 -0.39
N GLY A 420 -62.44 14.12 -1.62
CA GLY A 420 -61.52 13.74 -2.71
C GLY A 420 -60.13 14.42 -2.73
N LYS A 421 -59.95 15.57 -2.07
CA LYS A 421 -58.73 16.39 -2.29
C LYS A 421 -57.49 16.02 -1.43
N LYS A 422 -57.60 15.19 -0.39
CA LYS A 422 -56.44 14.78 0.44
C LYS A 422 -55.68 13.56 -0.12
N LYS A 423 -56.35 12.64 -0.82
CA LYS A 423 -55.71 11.39 -1.33
C LYS A 423 -54.80 11.63 -2.54
N GLU A 424 -55.13 12.59 -3.40
CA GLU A 424 -54.32 12.88 -4.61
C GLU A 424 -53.04 13.67 -4.28
N LYS A 425 -53.10 14.56 -3.27
CA LYS A 425 -51.92 15.28 -2.76
C LYS A 425 -50.92 14.34 -2.07
N HIS A 426 -51.40 13.29 -1.42
CA HIS A 426 -50.54 12.26 -0.79
C HIS A 426 -49.87 11.33 -1.82
N ARG A 427 -50.58 11.02 -2.93
CA ARG A 427 -50.06 10.23 -4.06
C ARG A 427 -48.98 10.99 -4.85
N LYS A 428 -49.16 12.30 -5.09
CA LYS A 428 -48.13 13.16 -5.71
C LYS A 428 -46.90 13.37 -4.81
N ARG A 429 -47.07 13.52 -3.48
CA ARG A 429 -45.94 13.57 -2.53
C ARG A 429 -45.16 12.26 -2.45
N ARG A 430 -45.82 11.10 -2.49
CA ARG A 430 -45.15 9.78 -2.49
C ARG A 430 -44.43 9.48 -3.81
N PHE A 431 -44.97 9.91 -4.95
CA PHE A 431 -44.29 9.77 -6.25
C PHE A 431 -43.09 10.72 -6.39
N LEU A 432 -43.17 11.93 -5.83
CA LEU A 432 -42.04 12.86 -5.72
C LEU A 432 -40.95 12.35 -4.77
N LEU A 433 -41.32 11.70 -3.65
CA LEU A 433 -40.37 11.03 -2.76
C LEU A 433 -39.72 9.82 -3.42
N PHE A 434 -40.46 9.04 -4.21
CA PHE A 434 -39.91 7.92 -4.98
C PHE A 434 -38.96 8.37 -6.10
N ARG A 435 -39.27 9.50 -6.76
CA ARG A 435 -38.38 10.11 -7.74
C ARG A 435 -37.16 10.74 -7.07
N ARG A 436 -37.30 11.35 -5.88
CA ARG A 436 -36.16 11.80 -5.05
C ARG A 436 -35.32 10.65 -4.52
N TYR A 437 -35.91 9.50 -4.18
CA TYR A 437 -35.18 8.30 -3.76
C TYR A 437 -34.40 7.67 -4.92
N LYS A 438 -35.02 7.52 -6.09
CA LYS A 438 -34.32 7.03 -7.29
C LYS A 438 -33.25 8.03 -7.77
N LYS A 439 -33.48 9.33 -7.59
CA LYS A 439 -32.50 10.38 -7.88
C LYS A 439 -31.38 10.44 -6.83
N GLN A 440 -31.65 10.23 -5.53
CA GLN A 440 -30.64 10.11 -4.47
C GLN A 440 -29.85 8.80 -4.55
N HIS A 441 -30.45 7.70 -5.02
CA HIS A 441 -29.74 6.44 -5.24
C HIS A 441 -28.88 6.48 -6.51
N ALA A 442 -29.37 7.17 -7.56
CA ALA A 442 -28.61 7.46 -8.77
C ALA A 442 -27.51 8.50 -8.51
N GLU A 443 -27.78 9.56 -7.74
CA GLU A 443 -26.83 10.57 -7.27
C GLU A 443 -25.87 9.96 -6.24
N SER A 444 -26.23 8.99 -5.40
CA SER A 444 -25.29 8.31 -4.49
C SER A 444 -24.42 7.28 -5.20
N SER A 445 -24.89 6.65 -6.27
CA SER A 445 -24.03 5.86 -7.16
C SER A 445 -23.14 6.75 -8.05
N LEU A 446 -23.65 7.93 -8.46
CA LEU A 446 -22.88 8.93 -9.18
C LEU A 446 -21.89 9.68 -8.28
N ILE A 447 -22.20 9.93 -7.02
CA ILE A 447 -21.31 10.53 -6.00
C ILE A 447 -20.30 9.47 -5.54
N HIS A 448 -20.60 8.17 -5.56
CA HIS A 448 -19.59 7.13 -5.34
C HIS A 448 -18.68 6.93 -6.59
N SER A 449 -19.10 7.34 -7.78
CA SER A 449 -18.25 7.39 -8.98
C SER A 449 -17.58 8.75 -9.21
N LEU A 450 -18.16 9.86 -8.74
CA LEU A 450 -17.63 11.24 -8.87
C LEU A 450 -16.82 11.67 -7.64
N SER A 451 -17.05 11.15 -6.42
CA SER A 451 -16.15 11.38 -5.26
C SER A 451 -14.82 10.61 -5.37
N VAL A 452 -14.68 9.82 -6.44
CA VAL A 452 -13.44 9.22 -6.92
C VAL A 452 -12.74 10.12 -7.94
N ASP A 453 -13.47 10.98 -8.67
CA ASP A 453 -12.92 11.93 -9.67
C ASP A 453 -12.78 13.39 -9.17
N GLU A 454 -13.51 13.82 -8.14
CA GLU A 454 -13.58 15.23 -7.69
C GLU A 454 -12.69 15.54 -6.46
N ARG A 455 -12.11 14.51 -5.83
CA ARG A 455 -11.02 14.69 -4.86
C ARG A 455 -9.69 15.08 -5.50
N ASP A 456 -9.64 15.10 -6.83
CA ASP A 456 -8.48 15.51 -7.63
C ASP A 456 -8.50 16.99 -8.06
N ASN A 457 -9.50 17.80 -7.67
CA ASN A 457 -9.60 19.18 -8.21
C ASN A 457 -9.89 20.36 -7.25
N GLU A 458 -10.13 20.17 -5.95
CA GLU A 458 -10.33 21.29 -5.01
C GLU A 458 -9.15 21.45 -4.03
N GLY A 459 -8.00 21.83 -4.59
CA GLY A 459 -6.84 22.37 -3.86
C GLY A 459 -6.56 23.83 -4.19
N LYS A 460 -7.53 24.55 -4.79
CA LYS A 460 -7.40 25.96 -5.14
C LYS A 460 -8.71 26.69 -4.90
N SER A 461 -8.54 27.93 -4.45
CA SER A 461 -9.48 29.06 -4.46
C SER A 461 -10.56 29.13 -3.35
N LEU A 462 -10.25 30.04 -2.39
CA LEU A 462 -11.08 31.17 -1.91
C LEU A 462 -11.50 31.13 -0.43
N GLN A 463 -10.70 31.85 0.37
CA GLN A 463 -11.14 32.58 1.56
C GLN A 463 -11.25 34.06 1.16
N GLU A 464 -12.46 34.61 1.22
CA GLU A 464 -12.77 36.01 1.56
C GLU A 464 -14.30 36.12 1.59
N GLU A 465 -14.90 36.35 2.77
CA GLU A 465 -15.69 37.56 3.06
C GLU A 465 -16.28 37.47 4.48
N ASN A 466 -16.26 38.62 5.16
CA ASN A 466 -16.68 38.87 6.55
C ASN A 466 -18.20 38.71 6.76
N ILE A 467 -18.63 38.51 8.02
CA ILE A 467 -19.55 39.39 8.75
C ILE A 467 -19.75 38.93 10.22
N GLU A 468 -19.49 39.90 11.10
CA GLU A 468 -20.04 40.23 12.42
C GLU A 468 -19.88 39.39 13.70
N THR A 469 -19.48 40.16 14.71
CA THR A 469 -19.20 39.94 16.11
C THR A 469 -20.44 39.88 16.98
N VAL A 470 -20.52 38.86 17.86
CA VAL A 470 -21.31 38.91 19.10
C VAL A 470 -20.44 38.34 20.24
N LYS A 471 -20.19 39.18 21.24
CA LYS A 471 -19.51 38.86 22.53
C LYS A 471 -20.37 37.91 23.37
N PRO A 472 -19.76 37.04 24.19
CA PRO A 472 -20.41 36.60 25.42
C PRO A 472 -19.65 37.01 26.68
N ASP A 473 -20.45 37.20 27.73
CA ASP A 473 -20.11 37.67 29.05
C ASP A 473 -19.16 36.75 29.83
N SER A 474 -18.33 37.42 30.64
CA SER A 474 -17.65 36.88 31.81
C SER A 474 -18.67 36.46 32.86
N ASP A 475 -18.59 35.20 33.32
CA ASP A 475 -18.84 34.76 34.72
C ASP A 475 -19.14 33.25 34.77
N ALA A 476 -18.12 32.40 34.54
CA ALA A 476 -18.22 30.95 34.80
C ALA A 476 -16.86 30.22 34.93
N GLN A 477 -15.76 30.92 35.20
CA GLN A 477 -14.42 30.29 35.31
C GLN A 477 -13.87 30.16 36.74
N GLY A 478 -14.67 30.48 37.78
CA GLY A 478 -14.22 30.40 39.17
C GLY A 478 -14.28 29.01 39.84
N ASN A 479 -14.96 28.02 39.25
CA ASN A 479 -15.30 26.78 39.98
C ASN A 479 -14.68 25.48 39.44
N LEU A 480 -13.89 25.56 38.35
CA LEU A 480 -13.24 24.39 37.74
C LEU A 480 -11.81 24.16 38.27
N GLY A 481 -11.12 25.23 38.69
CA GLY A 481 -9.75 25.16 39.24
C GLY A 481 -9.67 24.46 40.60
N THR A 482 -10.69 24.60 41.44
CA THR A 482 -10.71 24.09 42.81
C THR A 482 -11.03 22.59 42.90
N GLN A 483 -11.64 22.01 41.85
CA GLN A 483 -11.91 20.56 41.80
C GLN A 483 -10.71 19.76 41.27
N ILE A 484 -9.89 20.35 40.40
CA ILE A 484 -8.69 19.70 39.85
C ILE A 484 -7.61 19.55 40.93
N GLN A 485 -7.45 20.54 41.82
CA GLN A 485 -6.52 20.45 42.95
C GLN A 485 -6.91 19.38 43.99
N LYS A 486 -8.21 19.14 44.22
CA LYS A 486 -8.66 18.07 45.14
C LYS A 486 -8.46 16.67 44.56
N LEU A 487 -8.51 16.51 43.23
CA LEU A 487 -8.29 15.23 42.55
C LEU A 487 -6.79 14.85 42.49
N GLU A 488 -5.88 15.81 42.31
CA GLU A 488 -4.43 15.53 42.33
C GLU A 488 -3.90 15.16 43.73
N THR A 489 -4.54 15.66 44.79
CA THR A 489 -4.11 15.35 46.18
C THR A 489 -4.53 13.94 46.60
N VAL A 490 -5.63 13.40 46.05
CA VAL A 490 -6.11 12.03 46.33
C VAL A 490 -5.31 10.98 45.56
N VAL A 491 -4.82 11.30 44.36
CA VAL A 491 -3.98 10.39 43.57
C VAL A 491 -2.59 10.21 44.19
N ARG A 492 -2.00 11.25 44.79
CA ARG A 492 -0.68 11.14 45.45
C ARG A 492 -0.68 10.35 46.76
N LEU A 493 -1.80 10.27 47.48
CA LEU A 493 -1.88 9.50 48.74
C LEU A 493 -2.05 7.98 48.53
N ASN A 494 -2.49 7.55 47.35
CA ASN A 494 -2.68 6.13 47.02
C ASN A 494 -1.41 5.46 46.48
N ASP A 495 -0.45 6.21 45.92
CA ASP A 495 0.80 5.64 45.43
C ASP A 495 1.77 5.31 46.58
N ASP A 496 1.81 6.12 47.65
CA ASP A 496 2.72 5.93 48.78
C ASP A 496 2.34 4.74 49.71
N THR A 497 1.09 4.25 49.64
CA THR A 497 0.65 3.08 50.42
C THR A 497 0.91 1.74 49.71
N SER A 498 1.32 1.75 48.44
CA SER A 498 1.60 0.53 47.66
C SER A 498 3.08 0.11 47.65
N ALA A 499 3.98 0.94 48.18
CA ALA A 499 5.43 0.70 48.14
C ALA A 499 6.05 0.15 49.46
N THR A 500 5.24 -0.23 50.46
CA THR A 500 5.75 -0.74 51.76
C THR A 500 5.27 -2.14 52.16
N ASN A 501 4.68 -2.91 51.25
CA ASN A 501 4.47 -4.35 51.46
C ASN A 501 4.66 -5.11 50.14
N ILE A 502 5.89 -5.56 49.90
CA ILE A 502 6.32 -6.87 49.35
C ILE A 502 7.85 -6.86 49.29
#